data_AF-Q08MF1-F1
#
_entry.id   AF-Q08MF1-F1
#
_cell.length_a   1.000
_cell.length_b   1.000
_cell.length_c   1.000
_cell.angle_alpha   90.00
_cell.angle_beta   90.00
_cell.angle_gamma   90.00
#
_symmetry.space_group_name_H-M   'P 1'
#
loop_
_entity.id
_entity.type
_entity.pdbx_description
1 polymer ?
#
loop_
_entity_poly.entity_id
_entity_poly.type
_entity_poly.pdbx_seq_one_letter_code
_entity_poly.pdbx_strand_id
1 'polypeptide(L)'
;MLANFQGYLVVDGYKGYQALFGHASPRTEVGCWMHARRGFERAHLAGDARGSTVLALVQKLYAVERQATQASLSCQARLALRLEKSAPVCLELFGLLTDWAPHVPPKTPLGKAIAYALHRSVPLGRFLEDGRVPLDNGEAERLIKLIVLGRKNWLFLGSDAAGHRAAAVYSLVLSCYRLEMDPWAYFRDVLPKLGDTLFPASRIAELLPEAWAQQPAQQR
;
A
#
# COMPACT_ATOMS: atom_id res chain seq x y z
N MET A 1 10.45 -0.29 -13.72
CA MET A 1 10.67 0.22 -12.34
C MET A 1 10.58 -0.82 -11.22
N LEU A 2 10.00 -2.02 -11.43
CA LEU A 2 9.95 -3.08 -10.40
C LEU A 2 10.63 -4.40 -10.82
N ALA A 3 11.36 -4.42 -11.95
CA ALA A 3 11.89 -5.65 -12.55
C ALA A 3 12.71 -6.49 -11.56
N ASN A 4 13.51 -5.83 -10.73
CA ASN A 4 14.42 -6.47 -9.77
C ASN A 4 13.98 -6.31 -8.30
N PHE A 5 12.79 -5.75 -8.04
CA PHE A 5 12.31 -5.57 -6.67
C PHE A 5 12.01 -6.92 -6.03
N GLN A 6 12.44 -7.08 -4.78
CA GLN A 6 12.21 -8.26 -3.95
C GLN A 6 11.56 -7.84 -2.63
N GLY A 7 10.56 -8.59 -2.18
CA GLY A 7 9.83 -8.30 -0.95
C GLY A 7 8.34 -8.01 -1.17
N TYR A 8 7.72 -7.37 -0.18
CA TYR A 8 6.28 -7.21 -0.10
C TYR A 8 5.73 -6.13 -1.04
N LEU A 9 4.65 -6.46 -1.76
CA LEU A 9 3.85 -5.50 -2.53
C LEU A 9 2.39 -5.55 -2.09
N VAL A 10 1.90 -4.44 -1.56
CA VAL A 10 0.49 -4.30 -1.14
C VAL A 10 -0.37 -3.89 -2.34
N VAL A 11 -1.30 -4.78 -2.71
CA VAL A 11 -2.13 -4.61 -3.91
C VAL A 11 -3.61 -4.80 -3.61
N ASP A 12 -4.45 -4.19 -4.45
CA ASP A 12 -5.92 -4.24 -4.40
C ASP A 12 -6.50 -5.57 -4.94
N GLY A 13 -5.67 -6.44 -5.50
CA GLY A 13 -6.08 -7.68 -6.13
C GLY A 13 -6.56 -7.54 -7.58
N TYR A 14 -6.21 -6.44 -8.25
CA TYR A 14 -6.40 -6.30 -9.69
C TYR A 14 -5.67 -7.42 -10.45
N LYS A 15 -6.40 -8.09 -11.36
CA LYS A 15 -5.89 -9.27 -12.10
C LYS A 15 -4.62 -8.96 -12.90
N GLY A 16 -4.42 -7.71 -13.33
CA GLY A 16 -3.21 -7.31 -14.03
C GLY A 16 -1.92 -7.49 -13.22
N TYR A 17 -2.01 -7.59 -11.90
CA TYR A 17 -0.85 -7.86 -11.05
C TYR A 17 -0.45 -9.33 -10.98
N GLN A 18 -1.24 -10.28 -11.48
CA GLN A 18 -0.92 -11.71 -11.40
C GLN A 18 0.44 -12.06 -12.00
N ALA A 19 0.82 -11.39 -13.10
CA ALA A 19 2.12 -11.56 -13.74
C ALA A 19 3.31 -11.16 -12.81
N LEU A 20 3.05 -10.38 -11.75
CA LEU A 20 4.08 -9.95 -10.79
C LEU A 20 4.36 -11.00 -9.72
N PHE A 21 3.49 -11.99 -9.49
CA PHE A 21 3.52 -12.88 -8.32
C PHE A 21 3.59 -14.38 -8.68
N GLY A 22 4.08 -14.72 -9.87
CA GLY A 22 4.29 -16.12 -10.28
C GLY A 22 5.29 -16.87 -9.38
N HIS A 23 5.35 -18.20 -9.52
CA HIS A 23 6.11 -19.12 -8.63
C HIS A 23 7.60 -18.78 -8.46
N ALA A 24 8.23 -18.19 -9.49
CA ALA A 24 9.64 -17.77 -9.46
C ALA A 24 9.83 -16.30 -9.07
N SER A 25 8.77 -15.59 -8.66
CA SER A 25 8.87 -14.18 -8.36
C SER A 25 9.49 -13.96 -6.98
N PRO A 26 10.48 -13.05 -6.86
CA PRO A 26 11.00 -12.66 -5.55
C PRO A 26 10.08 -11.68 -4.81
N ARG A 27 8.85 -11.46 -5.33
CA ARG A 27 7.86 -10.52 -4.79
C ARG A 27 6.78 -11.28 -4.06
N THR A 28 6.43 -10.82 -2.87
CA THR A 28 5.37 -11.40 -2.06
C THR A 28 4.13 -10.51 -2.14
N GLU A 29 3.02 -11.09 -2.59
CA GLU A 29 1.74 -10.39 -2.63
C GLU A 29 1.20 -10.15 -1.22
N VAL A 30 0.84 -8.91 -0.92
CA VAL A 30 0.11 -8.52 0.29
C VAL A 30 -1.25 -7.96 -0.11
N GLY A 31 -2.30 -8.44 0.56
CA GLY A 31 -3.67 -8.00 0.33
C GLY A 31 -3.97 -6.68 1.04
N CYS A 32 -4.68 -5.79 0.35
CA CYS A 32 -5.13 -4.54 0.92
C CYS A 32 -6.49 -4.67 1.65
N TRP A 33 -6.51 -4.49 2.97
CA TRP A 33 -7.76 -4.53 3.75
C TRP A 33 -8.72 -3.39 3.43
N MET A 34 -8.26 -2.25 2.92
CA MET A 34 -9.15 -1.17 2.46
C MET A 34 -10.08 -1.65 1.33
N HIS A 35 -9.57 -2.49 0.43
CA HIS A 35 -10.38 -3.05 -0.66
C HIS A 35 -11.32 -4.15 -0.18
N ALA A 36 -10.85 -5.03 0.70
CA ALA A 36 -11.71 -6.03 1.35
C ALA A 36 -12.89 -5.34 2.08
N ARG A 37 -12.60 -4.31 2.89
CA ARG A 37 -13.58 -3.51 3.62
C ARG A 37 -14.64 -2.90 2.70
N ARG A 38 -14.24 -2.31 1.57
CA ARG A 38 -15.14 -1.68 0.59
C ARG A 38 -16.18 -2.67 0.04
N GLY A 39 -15.81 -3.95 -0.09
CA GLY A 39 -16.76 -5.01 -0.48
C GLY A 39 -17.89 -5.17 0.55
N PHE A 40 -17.54 -5.28 1.84
CA PHE A 40 -18.50 -5.44 2.91
C PHE A 40 -19.32 -4.17 3.20
N GLU A 41 -18.74 -2.98 2.96
CA GLU A 41 -19.47 -1.71 2.97
C GLU A 41 -20.57 -1.69 1.92
N ARG A 42 -20.30 -2.12 0.69
CA ARG A 42 -21.33 -2.26 -0.36
C ARG A 42 -22.41 -3.27 0.02
N ALA A 43 -22.05 -4.36 0.70
CA ALA A 43 -23.02 -5.34 1.20
C ALA A 43 -23.94 -4.74 2.27
N HIS A 44 -23.37 -3.99 3.21
CA HIS A 44 -24.15 -3.31 4.23
C HIS A 44 -25.08 -2.24 3.65
N LEU A 45 -24.59 -1.41 2.73
CA LEU A 45 -25.41 -0.41 2.03
C LEU A 45 -26.51 -1.03 1.17
N ALA A 46 -26.35 -2.29 0.75
CA ALA A 46 -27.38 -3.05 0.04
C ALA A 46 -28.40 -3.72 0.99
N GLY A 47 -28.33 -3.47 2.30
CA GLY A 47 -29.28 -3.95 3.30
C GLY A 47 -28.89 -5.26 4.01
N ASP A 48 -27.69 -5.82 3.76
CA ASP A 48 -27.25 -7.05 4.43
C ASP A 48 -26.49 -6.72 5.73
N ALA A 49 -27.10 -7.01 6.88
CA ALA A 49 -26.53 -6.76 8.20
C ALA A 49 -25.22 -7.53 8.45
N ARG A 50 -24.95 -8.63 7.74
CA ARG A 50 -23.66 -9.35 7.86
C ARG A 50 -22.49 -8.49 7.38
N GLY A 51 -22.74 -7.54 6.47
CA GLY A 51 -21.75 -6.55 6.06
C GLY A 51 -21.23 -5.74 7.24
N SER A 52 -22.11 -5.25 8.13
CA SER A 52 -21.68 -4.45 9.30
C SER A 52 -20.93 -5.28 10.34
N THR A 53 -21.29 -6.56 10.52
CA THR A 53 -20.53 -7.48 11.38
C THR A 53 -19.07 -7.57 10.95
N VAL A 54 -18.82 -7.76 9.64
CA VAL A 54 -17.45 -7.84 9.12
C VAL A 54 -16.74 -6.48 9.20
N LEU A 55 -17.45 -5.37 8.95
CA LEU A 55 -16.88 -4.03 9.11
C LEU A 55 -16.42 -3.76 10.54
N ALA A 56 -17.16 -4.23 11.55
CA ALA A 56 -16.78 -4.11 12.96
C ALA A 56 -15.48 -4.90 13.26
N LEU A 57 -15.33 -6.10 12.71
CA LEU A 57 -14.09 -6.89 12.85
C LEU A 57 -12.91 -6.21 12.15
N VAL A 58 -13.11 -5.72 10.93
CA VAL A 58 -12.10 -4.93 10.23
C VAL A 58 -11.73 -3.67 11.02
N GLN A 59 -12.69 -3.01 11.67
CA GLN A 59 -12.44 -1.84 12.52
C GLN A 59 -11.54 -2.19 13.71
N LYS A 60 -11.67 -3.39 14.31
CA LYS A 60 -10.76 -3.88 15.36
C LYS A 60 -9.32 -3.98 14.82
N LEU A 61 -9.12 -4.50 13.60
CA LEU A 61 -7.78 -4.55 12.98
C LEU A 61 -7.16 -3.15 12.86
N TYR A 62 -7.92 -2.18 12.35
CA TYR A 62 -7.44 -0.80 12.28
C TYR A 62 -7.23 -0.15 13.65
N ALA A 63 -7.95 -0.57 14.69
CA ALA A 63 -7.73 -0.09 16.05
C ALA A 63 -6.36 -0.54 16.59
N VAL A 64 -5.96 -1.79 16.29
CA VAL A 64 -4.61 -2.30 16.63
C VAL A 64 -3.53 -1.50 15.91
N GLU A 65 -3.70 -1.20 14.62
CA GLU A 65 -2.74 -0.39 13.85
C GLU A 65 -2.63 1.05 14.38
N ARG A 66 -3.76 1.65 14.78
CA ARG A 66 -3.78 2.96 15.44
C ARG A 66 -3.04 2.92 16.78
N GLN A 67 -3.30 1.90 17.60
CA GLN A 67 -2.62 1.71 18.88
C GLN A 67 -1.10 1.61 18.67
N ALA A 68 -0.65 0.79 17.70
CA ALA A 68 0.76 0.62 17.41
C ALA A 68 1.44 1.90 16.93
N THR A 69 0.75 2.69 16.10
CA THR A 69 1.24 3.97 15.59
C THR A 69 1.33 5.03 16.69
N GLN A 70 0.29 5.16 17.52
CA GLN A 70 0.25 6.14 18.62
C GLN A 70 1.30 5.86 19.69
N ALA A 71 1.63 4.59 19.94
CA ALA A 71 2.68 4.19 20.85
C ALA A 71 4.08 4.17 20.21
N SER A 72 4.22 4.61 18.94
CA SER A 72 5.49 4.60 18.19
C SER A 72 6.23 3.27 18.26
N LEU A 73 5.50 2.15 18.17
CA LEU A 73 6.07 0.82 18.33
C LEU A 73 7.10 0.51 17.24
N SER A 74 8.17 -0.19 17.62
CA SER A 74 9.09 -0.79 16.67
C SER A 74 8.37 -1.83 15.80
N CYS A 75 8.96 -2.19 14.66
CA CYS A 75 8.36 -3.19 13.77
C CYS A 75 8.16 -4.55 14.49
N GLN A 76 9.08 -4.93 15.39
CA GLN A 76 8.96 -6.15 16.19
C GLN A 76 7.82 -6.06 17.21
N ALA A 77 7.71 -4.93 17.93
CA ALA A 77 6.65 -4.72 18.91
C ALA A 77 5.27 -4.62 18.26
N ARG A 78 5.18 -3.99 17.07
CA ARG A 78 3.95 -3.96 16.26
C ARG A 78 3.54 -5.37 15.83
N LEU A 79 4.49 -6.20 15.39
CA LEU A 79 4.21 -7.58 15.03
C LEU A 79 3.69 -8.38 16.23
N ALA A 80 4.31 -8.25 17.41
CA ALA A 80 3.84 -8.90 18.62
C ALA A 80 2.39 -8.49 18.98
N LEU A 81 2.09 -7.18 18.93
CA LEU A 81 0.74 -6.66 19.17
C LEU A 81 -0.27 -7.21 18.16
N ARG A 82 0.12 -7.34 16.88
CA ARG A 82 -0.73 -7.92 15.82
C ARG A 82 -1.01 -9.39 16.09
N LEU A 83 -0.02 -10.18 16.49
CA LEU A 83 -0.21 -11.59 16.82
C LEU A 83 -1.13 -11.77 18.05
N GLU A 84 -1.01 -10.91 19.04
CA GLU A 84 -1.88 -10.93 20.22
C GLU A 84 -3.33 -10.51 19.90
N LYS A 85 -3.52 -9.42 19.14
CA LYS A 85 -4.83 -8.76 19.01
C LYS A 85 -5.48 -8.88 17.64
N SER A 86 -4.69 -8.82 16.56
CA SER A 86 -5.21 -8.88 15.19
C SER A 86 -5.40 -10.30 14.70
N ALA A 87 -4.52 -11.25 15.06
CA ALA A 87 -4.61 -12.62 14.59
C ALA A 87 -5.92 -13.34 15.04
N PRO A 88 -6.38 -13.20 16.30
CA PRO A 88 -7.67 -13.77 16.70
C PRO A 88 -8.86 -13.16 15.94
N VAL A 89 -8.80 -11.86 15.64
CA VAL A 89 -9.83 -11.16 14.85
C VAL A 89 -9.85 -11.67 13.40
N CYS A 90 -8.69 -11.91 12.81
CA CYS A 90 -8.61 -12.53 11.48
C CYS A 90 -9.19 -13.95 11.49
N LEU A 91 -8.90 -14.75 12.51
CA LEU A 91 -9.45 -16.09 12.66
C LEU A 91 -10.98 -16.06 12.77
N GLU A 92 -11.52 -15.21 13.64
CA GLU A 92 -12.97 -14.99 13.79
C GLU A 92 -13.61 -14.56 12.46
N LEU A 93 -13.02 -13.56 11.80
CA LEU A 93 -13.52 -13.03 10.54
C LEU A 93 -13.56 -14.12 9.46
N PHE A 94 -12.45 -14.81 9.20
CA PHE A 94 -12.39 -15.83 8.15
C PHE A 94 -13.21 -17.07 8.48
N GLY A 95 -13.38 -17.41 9.76
CA GLY A 95 -14.34 -18.42 10.20
C GLY A 95 -15.77 -18.06 9.78
N LEU A 96 -16.25 -16.87 10.15
CA LEU A 96 -17.59 -16.40 9.77
C LEU A 96 -17.79 -16.38 8.25
N LEU A 97 -16.81 -15.90 7.49
CA LEU A 97 -16.92 -15.86 6.03
C LEU A 97 -17.02 -17.27 5.42
N THR A 98 -16.27 -18.23 5.98
CA THR A 98 -16.30 -19.64 5.54
C THR A 98 -17.65 -20.27 5.84
N ASP A 99 -18.21 -20.02 7.03
CA ASP A 99 -19.53 -20.52 7.44
C ASP A 99 -20.66 -19.90 6.60
N TRP A 100 -20.55 -18.62 6.24
CA TRP A 100 -21.58 -17.95 5.44
C TRP A 100 -21.51 -18.27 3.95
N ALA A 101 -20.34 -18.61 3.42
CA ALA A 101 -20.13 -18.76 1.97
C ALA A 101 -21.13 -19.73 1.29
N PRO A 102 -21.47 -20.91 1.85
CA PRO A 102 -22.45 -21.82 1.26
C PRO A 102 -23.88 -21.27 1.21
N HIS A 103 -24.19 -20.30 2.06
CA HIS A 103 -25.55 -19.78 2.28
C HIS A 103 -25.78 -18.39 1.66
N VAL A 104 -24.81 -17.87 0.90
CA VAL A 104 -24.88 -16.55 0.28
C VAL A 104 -24.82 -16.68 -1.24
N PRO A 105 -25.83 -16.19 -1.99
CA PRO A 105 -25.77 -16.24 -3.44
C PRO A 105 -24.57 -15.42 -3.98
N PRO A 106 -23.73 -15.98 -4.87
CA PRO A 106 -22.42 -15.40 -5.22
C PRO A 106 -22.51 -14.08 -5.98
N LYS A 107 -23.65 -13.79 -6.62
CA LYS A 107 -23.86 -12.55 -7.38
C LYS A 107 -24.26 -11.36 -6.50
N THR A 108 -24.65 -11.60 -5.25
CA THR A 108 -25.00 -10.53 -4.29
C THR A 108 -23.76 -9.71 -3.91
N PRO A 109 -23.91 -8.46 -3.46
CA PRO A 109 -22.80 -7.68 -2.92
C PRO A 109 -22.03 -8.42 -1.83
N LEU A 110 -22.73 -9.09 -0.91
CA LEU A 110 -22.10 -9.90 0.15
C LEU A 110 -21.35 -11.10 -0.43
N GLY A 111 -21.96 -11.86 -1.36
CA GLY A 111 -21.34 -13.02 -1.98
C GLY A 111 -20.03 -12.66 -2.70
N LYS A 112 -20.01 -11.52 -3.41
CA LYS A 112 -18.79 -10.99 -4.03
C LYS A 112 -17.71 -10.61 -3.00
N ALA A 113 -18.11 -9.99 -1.88
CA ALA A 113 -17.19 -9.60 -0.82
C ALA A 113 -16.58 -10.80 -0.10
N ILE A 114 -17.40 -11.80 0.24
CA ILE A 114 -16.96 -13.08 0.82
C ILE A 114 -15.98 -13.78 -0.12
N ALA A 115 -16.35 -13.94 -1.40
CA ALA A 115 -15.50 -14.60 -2.39
C ALA A 115 -14.15 -13.89 -2.55
N TYR A 116 -14.14 -12.56 -2.60
CA TYR A 116 -12.91 -11.77 -2.65
C TYR A 116 -12.02 -12.02 -1.43
N ALA A 117 -12.59 -11.92 -0.22
CA ALA A 117 -11.83 -12.07 1.02
C ALA A 117 -11.28 -13.49 1.19
N LEU A 118 -12.10 -14.52 0.95
CA LEU A 118 -11.68 -15.92 1.07
C LEU A 118 -10.60 -16.28 0.03
N HIS A 119 -10.76 -15.89 -1.23
CA HIS A 119 -9.75 -16.10 -2.27
C HIS A 119 -8.42 -15.40 -1.95
N ARG A 120 -8.46 -14.33 -1.15
CA ARG A 120 -7.28 -13.53 -0.78
C ARG A 120 -6.90 -13.68 0.70
N SER A 121 -7.34 -14.74 1.37
CA SER A 121 -7.10 -14.94 2.80
C SER A 121 -5.60 -14.93 3.13
N VAL A 122 -4.78 -15.61 2.32
CA VAL A 122 -3.33 -15.63 2.47
C VAL A 122 -2.72 -14.23 2.28
N PRO A 123 -2.91 -13.52 1.13
CA PRO A 123 -2.42 -12.15 0.98
C PRO A 123 -2.91 -11.19 2.09
N LEU A 124 -4.19 -11.26 2.48
CA LEU A 124 -4.76 -10.42 3.53
C LEU A 124 -4.21 -10.73 4.93
N GLY A 125 -3.67 -11.93 5.15
CA GLY A 125 -2.99 -12.33 6.38
C GLY A 125 -1.52 -11.92 6.46
N ARG A 126 -0.86 -11.55 5.35
CA ARG A 126 0.59 -11.29 5.30
C ARG A 126 1.08 -10.15 6.21
N PHE A 127 0.21 -9.20 6.58
CA PHE A 127 0.59 -8.16 7.56
C PHE A 127 0.89 -8.75 8.96
N LEU A 128 0.45 -9.98 9.26
CA LEU A 128 0.78 -10.71 10.48
C LEU A 128 2.16 -11.39 10.43
N GLU A 129 2.89 -11.28 9.32
CA GLU A 129 4.22 -11.91 9.16
C GLU A 129 5.36 -10.90 9.41
N ASP A 130 5.12 -9.62 9.18
CA ASP A 130 6.12 -8.56 9.32
C ASP A 130 5.47 -7.23 9.72
N GLY A 131 5.93 -6.66 10.84
CA GLY A 131 5.42 -5.37 11.36
C GLY A 131 5.70 -4.16 10.45
N ARG A 132 6.61 -4.29 9.47
CA ARG A 132 6.86 -3.27 8.44
C ARG A 132 5.76 -3.21 7.39
N VAL A 133 5.04 -4.31 7.18
CA VAL A 133 4.00 -4.41 6.15
C VAL A 133 2.76 -3.67 6.63
N PRO A 134 2.25 -2.67 5.88
CA PRO A 134 1.04 -1.95 6.26
C PRO A 134 -0.20 -2.81 5.98
N LEU A 135 -1.28 -2.51 6.71
CA LEU A 135 -2.56 -3.21 6.57
C LEU A 135 -3.27 -2.90 5.23
N ASP A 136 -2.98 -1.74 4.65
CA ASP A 136 -3.52 -1.29 3.37
C ASP A 136 -2.49 -0.45 2.57
N ASN A 137 -2.85 -0.12 1.33
CA ASN A 137 -2.05 0.74 0.45
C ASN A 137 -2.58 2.18 0.39
N GLY A 138 -3.37 2.61 1.38
CA GLY A 138 -4.12 3.86 1.36
C GLY A 138 -3.25 5.12 1.22
N GLU A 139 -2.05 5.09 1.79
CA GLU A 139 -1.07 6.16 1.62
C GLU A 139 -0.63 6.30 0.16
N ALA A 140 -0.24 5.18 -0.46
CA ALA A 140 0.12 5.14 -1.88
C ALA A 140 -1.06 5.58 -2.78
N GLU A 141 -2.29 5.15 -2.44
CA GLU A 141 -3.50 5.61 -3.15
C GLU A 141 -3.75 7.11 -3.00
N ARG A 142 -3.46 7.70 -1.84
CA ARG A 142 -3.57 9.16 -1.65
C ARG A 142 -2.52 9.90 -2.46
N LEU A 143 -1.29 9.41 -2.50
CA LEU A 143 -0.20 10.02 -3.26
C LEU A 143 -0.46 9.95 -4.77
N ILE A 144 -0.93 8.82 -5.29
CA ILE A 144 -1.20 8.67 -6.73
C ILE A 144 -2.38 9.53 -7.20
N LYS A 145 -3.29 9.95 -6.31
CA LYS A 145 -4.38 10.88 -6.66
C LYS A 145 -3.87 12.20 -7.23
N LEU A 146 -2.68 12.67 -6.84
CA LEU A 146 -2.08 13.87 -7.43
C LEU A 146 -1.88 13.71 -8.94
N ILE A 147 -1.41 12.53 -9.37
CA ILE A 147 -1.25 12.20 -10.79
C ILE A 147 -2.62 12.05 -11.46
N VAL A 148 -3.58 11.39 -10.81
CA VAL A 148 -4.95 11.18 -11.34
C VAL A 148 -5.68 12.51 -11.54
N LEU A 149 -5.55 13.46 -10.61
CA LEU A 149 -6.09 14.81 -10.77
C LEU A 149 -5.42 15.54 -11.94
N GLY A 150 -4.11 15.36 -12.10
CA GLY A 150 -3.38 15.84 -13.25
C GLY A 150 -4.01 15.41 -14.58
N ARG A 151 -4.41 14.15 -14.73
CA ARG A 151 -5.04 13.64 -15.97
C ARG A 151 -6.34 14.37 -16.37
N LYS A 152 -6.96 15.14 -15.47
CA LYS A 152 -8.07 16.03 -15.82
C LYS A 152 -7.62 17.31 -16.55
N ASN A 153 -6.37 17.72 -16.33
CA ASN A 153 -5.77 18.95 -16.86
C ASN A 153 -4.87 18.70 -18.07
N TRP A 154 -4.39 17.47 -18.28
CA TRP A 154 -3.56 17.10 -19.43
C TRP A 154 -3.97 15.73 -19.98
N LEU A 155 -4.37 15.71 -21.26
CA LEU A 155 -4.89 14.54 -21.98
C LEU A 155 -3.81 13.53 -22.36
N PHE A 156 -2.57 13.98 -22.56
CA PHE A 156 -1.47 13.17 -23.07
C PHE A 156 -0.16 13.43 -22.32
N LEU A 157 0.67 12.38 -22.23
CA LEU A 157 2.06 12.42 -21.76
C LEU A 157 3.07 12.67 -22.89
N GLY A 158 2.59 12.90 -24.12
CA GLY A 158 3.41 13.09 -25.33
C GLY A 158 3.84 11.79 -25.99
N SER A 159 4.65 10.97 -25.31
CA SER A 159 5.15 9.68 -25.81
C SER A 159 5.39 8.67 -24.69
N ASP A 160 5.61 7.40 -25.03
CA ASP A 160 5.96 6.35 -24.05
C ASP A 160 7.25 6.71 -23.26
N ALA A 161 8.27 7.22 -23.95
CA ALA A 161 9.50 7.69 -23.32
C ALA A 161 9.28 8.89 -22.39
N ALA A 162 8.38 9.80 -22.76
CA ALA A 162 7.97 10.90 -21.87
C ALA A 162 7.17 10.38 -20.66
N GLY A 163 6.36 9.34 -20.83
CA GLY A 163 5.71 8.59 -19.75
C GLY A 163 6.69 8.04 -18.73
N HIS A 164 7.75 7.39 -19.19
CA HIS A 164 8.81 6.87 -18.31
C HIS A 164 9.52 7.98 -17.52
N ARG A 165 9.85 9.11 -18.17
CA ARG A 165 10.47 10.26 -17.50
C ARG A 165 9.54 10.90 -16.47
N ALA A 166 8.27 11.08 -16.83
CA ALA A 166 7.27 11.62 -15.90
C ALA A 166 7.10 10.70 -14.68
N ALA A 167 7.02 9.37 -14.87
CA ALA A 167 6.95 8.41 -13.78
C ALA A 167 8.17 8.51 -12.83
N ALA A 168 9.38 8.71 -13.37
CA ALA A 168 10.57 8.93 -12.55
C ALA A 168 10.47 10.20 -11.71
N VAL A 169 10.09 11.33 -12.33
CA VAL A 169 9.94 12.62 -11.62
C VAL A 169 8.84 12.53 -10.57
N TYR A 170 7.66 11.98 -10.90
CA TYR A 170 6.60 11.79 -9.92
C TYR A 170 7.02 10.90 -8.77
N SER A 171 7.77 9.83 -9.02
CA SER A 171 8.25 8.96 -7.95
C SER A 171 9.14 9.74 -6.97
N LEU A 172 10.03 10.61 -7.47
CA LEU A 172 10.87 11.45 -6.62
C LEU A 172 10.05 12.49 -5.83
N VAL A 173 9.11 13.17 -6.48
CA VAL A 173 8.21 14.14 -5.82
C VAL A 173 7.39 13.48 -4.72
N LEU A 174 6.77 12.33 -5.01
CA LEU A 174 5.95 11.61 -4.04
C LEU A 174 6.78 11.05 -2.89
N SER A 175 8.03 10.65 -3.14
CA SER A 175 8.97 10.29 -2.07
C SER A 175 9.29 11.47 -1.16
N CYS A 176 9.47 12.69 -1.71
CA CYS A 176 9.66 13.89 -0.90
C CYS A 176 8.44 14.16 -0.01
N TYR A 177 7.22 14.07 -0.55
CA TYR A 177 6.01 14.25 0.25
C TYR A 177 5.84 13.18 1.34
N ARG A 178 6.19 11.92 1.05
CA ARG A 178 6.17 10.84 2.05
C ARG A 178 7.14 11.12 3.20
N LEU A 179 8.28 11.72 2.91
CA LEU A 179 9.31 12.07 3.90
C LEU A 179 9.07 13.46 4.52
N GLU A 180 7.95 14.12 4.21
CA GLU A 180 7.60 15.46 4.70
C GLU A 180 8.63 16.55 4.30
N MET A 181 9.23 16.41 3.12
CA MET A 181 10.24 17.32 2.58
C MET A 181 9.69 18.19 1.46
N ASP A 182 10.21 19.40 1.32
CA ASP A 182 9.94 20.26 0.15
C ASP A 182 10.58 19.68 -1.13
N PRO A 183 9.79 19.22 -2.12
CA PRO A 183 10.33 18.71 -3.37
C PRO A 183 11.14 19.77 -4.13
N TRP A 184 10.78 21.06 -4.01
CA TRP A 184 11.48 22.11 -4.74
C TRP A 184 12.90 22.31 -4.19
N ALA A 185 13.06 22.38 -2.85
CA ALA A 185 14.36 22.39 -2.20
C ALA A 185 15.23 21.18 -2.61
N TYR A 186 14.64 19.98 -2.65
CA TYR A 186 15.31 18.75 -3.10
C TYR A 186 15.82 18.87 -4.55
N PHE A 187 14.94 19.23 -5.50
CA PHE A 187 15.35 19.32 -6.91
C PHE A 187 16.34 20.45 -7.17
N ARG A 188 16.22 21.58 -6.48
CA ARG A 188 17.17 22.69 -6.59
C ARG A 188 18.59 22.28 -6.19
N ASP A 189 18.73 21.41 -5.20
CA ASP A 189 20.04 20.92 -4.76
C ASP A 189 20.54 19.73 -5.61
N VAL A 190 19.66 18.81 -5.99
CA VAL A 190 20.04 17.57 -6.68
C VAL A 190 20.30 17.76 -8.17
N LEU A 191 19.48 18.55 -8.89
CA LEU A 191 19.62 18.69 -10.35
C LEU A 191 20.98 19.27 -10.78
N PRO A 192 21.53 20.31 -10.13
CA PRO A 192 22.88 20.79 -10.46
C PRO A 192 23.95 19.72 -10.26
N LYS A 193 23.88 18.94 -9.17
CA LYS A 193 24.84 17.85 -8.88
C LYS A 193 24.81 16.74 -9.93
N LEU A 194 23.65 16.49 -10.55
CA LEU A 194 23.53 15.51 -11.63
C LEU A 194 24.10 16.01 -12.97
N GLY A 195 24.13 17.34 -13.19
CA GLY A 195 24.71 17.95 -14.38
C GLY A 195 26.19 18.28 -14.25
N ASP A 196 26.72 18.25 -13.03
CA ASP A 196 28.13 18.52 -12.73
C ASP A 196 28.98 17.24 -12.89
N THR A 197 30.12 17.35 -13.56
CA THR A 197 31.07 16.24 -13.73
C THR A 197 31.83 15.92 -12.44
N LEU A 198 31.76 16.80 -11.44
CA LEU A 198 32.41 16.63 -10.14
C LEU A 198 31.66 15.70 -9.19
N PHE A 199 30.37 15.43 -9.41
CA PHE A 199 29.63 14.47 -8.58
C PHE A 199 29.74 13.06 -9.18
N PRO A 200 30.40 12.10 -8.50
CA PRO A 200 30.59 10.77 -9.06
C PRO A 200 29.27 10.03 -9.25
N ALA A 201 29.07 9.41 -10.40
CA ALA A 201 27.90 8.57 -10.66
C ALA A 201 27.74 7.42 -9.63
N SER A 202 28.84 6.96 -9.05
CA SER A 202 28.85 5.96 -7.97
C SER A 202 28.17 6.45 -6.68
N ARG A 203 28.02 7.76 -6.48
CA ARG A 203 27.43 8.39 -5.29
C ARG A 203 25.98 8.83 -5.49
N ILE A 204 25.33 8.49 -6.62
CA ILE A 204 23.94 8.86 -6.90
C ILE A 204 22.97 8.42 -5.78
N ALA A 205 23.26 7.32 -5.08
CA ALA A 205 22.46 6.86 -3.95
C ALA A 205 22.33 7.92 -2.83
N GLU A 206 23.33 8.78 -2.64
CA GLU A 206 23.30 9.87 -1.65
C GLU A 206 22.33 11.00 -2.04
N LEU A 207 21.98 11.09 -3.32
CA LEU A 207 21.04 12.07 -3.85
C LEU A 207 19.59 11.57 -3.83
N LEU A 208 19.33 10.31 -3.43
CA LEU A 208 17.96 9.82 -3.30
C LEU A 208 17.25 10.54 -2.14
N PRO A 209 15.91 10.74 -2.22
CA PRO A 209 15.18 11.51 -1.21
C PRO A 209 15.43 11.07 0.24
N GLU A 210 15.49 9.75 0.49
CA GLU A 210 15.74 9.19 1.83
C GLU A 210 17.12 9.54 2.38
N ALA A 211 18.17 9.45 1.55
CA ALA A 211 19.53 9.80 1.95
C ALA A 211 19.71 11.31 2.07
N TRP A 212 19.09 12.07 1.16
CA TRP A 212 19.11 13.52 1.17
C TRP A 212 18.46 14.10 2.43
N ALA A 213 17.34 13.51 2.89
CA ALA A 213 16.62 13.92 4.10
C ALA A 213 17.47 13.83 5.38
N GLN A 214 18.46 12.94 5.39
CA GLN A 214 19.33 12.70 6.55
C GLN A 214 20.55 13.64 6.56
N GLN A 215 20.73 14.47 5.53
CA GLN A 215 21.90 15.33 5.43
C GLN A 215 21.79 16.53 6.39
N PRO A 216 22.89 16.90 7.08
CA PRO A 216 22.88 17.96 8.11
C PRO A 216 22.43 19.34 7.62
N ALA A 217 22.50 19.60 6.32
CA ALA A 217 22.24 20.91 5.72
C ALA A 217 20.76 21.34 5.71
N GLN A 218 19.82 20.47 6.10
CA GLN A 218 18.37 20.73 6.04
C GLN A 218 17.72 21.05 7.39
N GLN A 219 18.47 21.05 8.50
CA GLN A 219 17.93 21.39 9.84
C GLN A 219 17.99 22.89 10.16
N ARG A 220 18.03 23.77 9.14
CA ARG A 220 18.03 25.23 9.31
C ARG A 220 16.79 25.87 8.71
#